data_AF-A0AAV3JW85-F1
#
_entry.id   AF-A0AAV3JW85-F1
#
_cell.length_a   1.000
_cell.length_b   1.000
_cell.length_c   1.000
_cell.angle_alpha   90.00
_cell.angle_beta   90.00
_cell.angle_gamma   90.00
#
_symmetry.space_group_name_H-M   'P 1'
#
loop_
_entity.id
_entity.type
_entity.pdbx_description
1 polymer ?
#
loop_
_entity_poly.entity_id
_entity_poly.type
_entity_poly.pdbx_seq_one_letter_code
_entity_poly.pdbx_strand_id
1 'polypeptide(L)'
;MLSREMYEDINDLIRDLNLDPKDWINEVNLFFTSHKFYESTNVDISIYPKYFNENNFGVTECQNCLKKYKPNWLAKRPPTSMFRDRAGNFLRQESIHEICDNCGHTLQIKLPMNSLDRVVGIYGDEAFRELKKSKLYVYSCVSFLGDDSQKQNLLMQFNEIKRNLVPSIEPKEWVFHVKDLFTTESRRKNIIFQHIEHSSVVVNQVNKIIEIIKEFVQKDLLKVHVALARISPKKLSPQIEKKIKKEVFSSLTFTNIVEYTSKGLSPEFIFERTQDDGWAKNLFTQSRLTLMWSFITHGLPIKQPKFVLPNHDFLLEIADIICFCVARYIFVQDKRYNYKDKNYKVEIDIKNLGPIQYIYNHRDGIDIEITEGISKARRMHLLS
;
A
#
# COMPACT_ATOMS: atom_id res chain seq x y z
N MET A 1 -35.77 -0.35 -12.69
CA MET A 1 -35.45 -1.74 -13.10
C MET A 1 -34.80 -1.66 -14.47
N LEU A 2 -33.47 -1.66 -14.52
CA LEU A 2 -32.76 -1.87 -15.78
C LEU A 2 -32.89 -3.36 -16.11
N SER A 3 -33.37 -3.68 -17.31
CA SER A 3 -33.33 -5.05 -17.83
C SER A 3 -31.91 -5.59 -17.67
N ARG A 4 -31.77 -6.84 -17.19
CA ARG A 4 -30.50 -7.56 -17.27
C ARG A 4 -30.19 -7.76 -18.76
N GLU A 5 -29.48 -6.80 -19.34
CA GLU A 5 -28.89 -6.97 -20.66
C GLU A 5 -27.81 -8.05 -20.53
N MET A 6 -28.01 -9.16 -21.23
CA MET A 6 -27.01 -10.20 -21.36
C MET A 6 -26.13 -9.85 -22.55
N TYR A 7 -24.85 -9.65 -22.29
CA TYR A 7 -23.82 -9.47 -23.31
C TYR A 7 -23.10 -10.81 -23.51
N GLU A 8 -22.87 -11.22 -24.77
CA GLU A 8 -22.15 -12.46 -25.07
C GLU A 8 -20.65 -12.31 -24.83
N ASP A 9 -20.07 -11.15 -25.15
CA ASP A 9 -18.69 -10.81 -24.83
C ASP A 9 -18.49 -9.34 -24.39
N ILE A 10 -17.24 -9.01 -24.05
CA ILE A 10 -16.87 -7.66 -23.60
C ILE A 10 -16.89 -6.62 -24.73
N ASN A 11 -16.81 -7.04 -26.00
CA ASN A 11 -16.88 -6.13 -27.14
C ASN A 11 -18.32 -5.67 -27.39
N ASP A 12 -19.30 -6.58 -27.24
CA ASP A 12 -20.72 -6.22 -27.26
C ASP A 12 -21.03 -5.20 -26.14
N LEU A 13 -20.52 -5.48 -24.93
CA LEU A 13 -20.62 -4.56 -23.80
C LEU A 13 -20.01 -3.18 -24.12
N ILE A 14 -18.79 -3.14 -24.67
CA ILE A 14 -18.12 -1.87 -25.01
C ILE A 14 -18.90 -1.10 -26.08
N ARG A 15 -19.36 -1.79 -27.12
CA ARG A 15 -20.08 -1.20 -28.27
C ARG A 15 -21.39 -0.56 -27.82
N ASP A 16 -22.18 -1.29 -27.04
CA ASP A 16 -23.56 -0.91 -26.76
C ASP A 16 -23.65 0.11 -25.62
N LEU A 17 -22.68 0.09 -24.69
CA LEU A 17 -22.62 1.07 -23.58
C LEU A 17 -22.09 2.45 -23.96
N ASN A 18 -21.56 2.62 -25.17
CA ASN A 18 -21.06 3.90 -25.68
C ASN A 18 -20.11 4.60 -24.68
N LEU A 19 -19.20 3.81 -24.10
CA LEU A 19 -18.29 4.22 -23.02
C LEU A 19 -17.45 5.44 -23.41
N ASP A 20 -17.23 6.36 -22.47
CA ASP A 20 -16.22 7.41 -22.66
C ASP A 20 -14.82 6.84 -22.38
N PRO A 21 -13.95 6.70 -23.39
CA PRO A 21 -12.60 6.15 -23.20
C PRO A 21 -11.69 7.09 -22.39
N LYS A 22 -12.08 8.34 -22.16
CA LYS A 22 -11.34 9.32 -21.34
C LYS A 22 -11.74 9.30 -19.86
N ASP A 23 -12.86 8.67 -19.50
CA ASP A 23 -13.16 8.41 -18.10
C ASP A 23 -12.13 7.40 -17.57
N TRP A 24 -11.48 7.74 -16.46
CA TRP A 24 -10.34 6.96 -15.95
C TRP A 24 -10.72 5.50 -15.59
N ILE A 25 -11.99 5.23 -15.23
CA ILE A 25 -12.47 3.88 -14.94
C ILE A 25 -12.49 3.09 -16.25
N ASN A 26 -13.03 3.68 -17.30
CA ASN A 26 -13.12 3.05 -18.61
C ASN A 26 -11.72 2.91 -19.23
N GLU A 27 -10.88 3.94 -19.20
CA GLU A 27 -9.51 3.93 -19.72
C GLU A 27 -8.72 2.74 -19.15
N VAL A 28 -8.74 2.57 -17.82
CA VAL A 28 -8.05 1.48 -17.15
C VAL A 28 -8.58 0.13 -17.61
N ASN A 29 -9.90 -0.05 -17.72
CA ASN A 29 -10.47 -1.35 -18.08
C ASN A 29 -10.31 -1.69 -19.56
N LEU A 30 -10.50 -0.73 -20.45
CA LEU A 30 -10.29 -0.87 -21.90
C LEU A 30 -8.86 -1.27 -22.23
N PHE A 31 -7.87 -0.84 -21.45
CA PHE A 31 -6.49 -1.31 -21.60
C PHE A 31 -6.36 -2.83 -21.47
N PHE A 32 -7.13 -3.46 -20.58
CA PHE A 32 -7.05 -4.90 -20.34
C PHE A 32 -7.96 -5.76 -21.23
N THR A 33 -8.83 -5.17 -22.05
CA THR A 33 -9.70 -5.93 -22.95
C THR A 33 -8.99 -6.42 -24.21
N SER A 34 -7.76 -5.94 -24.47
CA SER A 34 -6.94 -6.44 -25.58
C SER A 34 -6.48 -7.89 -25.34
N HIS A 35 -6.93 -8.80 -26.19
CA HIS A 35 -6.50 -10.21 -26.17
C HIS A 35 -4.97 -10.37 -26.23
N LYS A 36 -4.30 -9.56 -27.07
CA LYS A 36 -2.83 -9.57 -27.19
C LYS A 36 -2.15 -9.16 -25.87
N PHE A 37 -2.71 -8.16 -25.19
CA PHE A 37 -2.20 -7.73 -23.90
C PHE A 37 -2.37 -8.83 -22.84
N TYR A 38 -3.56 -9.43 -22.77
CA TYR A 38 -3.84 -10.55 -21.89
C TYR A 38 -2.83 -11.69 -22.10
N GLU A 39 -2.69 -12.19 -23.32
CA GLU A 39 -1.78 -13.30 -23.64
C GLU A 39 -0.32 -13.00 -23.26
N SER A 40 0.18 -11.82 -23.62
CA SER A 40 1.57 -11.44 -23.37
C SER A 40 1.90 -11.10 -21.91
N THR A 41 0.90 -10.87 -21.06
CA THR A 41 1.13 -10.51 -19.65
C THR A 41 1.32 -11.75 -18.78
N ASN A 42 2.51 -11.92 -18.22
CA ASN A 42 2.78 -12.95 -17.22
C ASN A 42 2.31 -12.50 -15.83
N VAL A 43 1.53 -13.33 -15.14
CA VAL A 43 1.12 -13.12 -13.75
C VAL A 43 2.18 -13.73 -12.84
N ASP A 44 2.93 -12.88 -12.14
CA ASP A 44 4.01 -13.27 -11.22
C ASP A 44 3.68 -12.77 -9.81
N ILE A 45 2.56 -13.24 -9.25
CA ILE A 45 2.14 -12.89 -7.89
C ILE A 45 2.24 -14.15 -7.05
N SER A 46 3.07 -14.10 -6.01
CA SER A 46 3.34 -15.25 -5.14
C SER A 46 2.56 -15.21 -3.81
N ILE A 47 1.90 -14.09 -3.51
CA ILE A 47 1.24 -13.88 -2.23
C ILE A 47 -0.16 -13.30 -2.41
N TYR A 48 -1.04 -13.67 -1.48
CA TYR A 48 -2.34 -13.05 -1.27
C TYR A 48 -2.60 -12.98 0.25
N PRO A 49 -3.50 -12.11 0.71
CA PRO A 49 -3.78 -11.97 2.13
C PRO A 49 -4.22 -13.29 2.78
N LYS A 50 -3.63 -13.65 3.93
CA LYS A 50 -3.93 -14.91 4.65
C LYS A 50 -5.42 -15.12 4.92
N TYR A 51 -6.14 -14.03 5.16
CA TYR A 51 -7.58 -14.09 5.47
C TYR A 51 -8.41 -14.74 4.34
N PHE A 52 -7.93 -14.82 3.10
CA PHE A 52 -8.59 -15.60 2.04
C PHE A 52 -8.70 -17.08 2.41
N ASN A 53 -7.68 -17.62 3.10
CA ASN A 53 -7.68 -19.00 3.57
C ASN A 53 -8.49 -19.16 4.86
N GLU A 54 -8.40 -18.20 5.77
CA GLU A 54 -9.00 -18.29 7.11
C GLU A 54 -10.53 -18.09 7.07
N ASN A 55 -11.03 -17.24 6.17
CA ASN A 55 -12.45 -16.90 6.10
C ASN A 55 -13.23 -17.72 5.07
N ASN A 56 -12.63 -18.75 4.45
CA ASN A 56 -13.24 -19.51 3.36
C ASN A 56 -13.83 -18.61 2.26
N PHE A 57 -13.15 -17.48 1.99
CA PHE A 57 -13.65 -16.48 1.05
C PHE A 57 -13.84 -17.12 -0.32
N GLY A 58 -15.00 -16.96 -0.95
CA GLY A 58 -15.34 -17.57 -2.25
C GLY A 58 -15.29 -19.11 -2.32
N VAL A 59 -15.11 -19.80 -1.19
CA VAL A 59 -15.30 -21.25 -1.12
C VAL A 59 -16.79 -21.54 -1.28
N THR A 60 -17.13 -22.36 -2.26
CA THR A 60 -18.51 -22.77 -2.52
C THR A 60 -18.60 -24.28 -2.54
N GLU A 61 -19.77 -24.83 -2.27
CA GLU A 61 -20.04 -26.25 -2.47
C GLU A 61 -20.50 -26.48 -3.91
N CYS A 62 -19.95 -27.51 -4.55
CA CYS A 62 -20.40 -27.91 -5.86
C CYS A 62 -21.82 -28.48 -5.78
N GLN A 63 -22.78 -27.88 -6.47
CA GLN A 63 -24.18 -28.33 -6.43
C GLN A 63 -24.37 -29.76 -6.97
N ASN A 64 -23.43 -30.27 -7.77
CA ASN A 64 -23.49 -31.61 -8.34
C ASN A 64 -22.84 -32.69 -7.46
N CYS A 65 -21.67 -32.43 -6.87
CA CYS A 65 -20.92 -33.44 -6.10
C CYS A 65 -20.77 -33.12 -4.60
N LEU A 66 -21.32 -32.00 -4.15
CA LEU A 66 -21.31 -31.49 -2.76
C LEU A 66 -19.91 -31.27 -2.16
N LYS A 67 -18.84 -31.47 -2.93
CA LYS A 67 -17.48 -31.18 -2.47
C LYS A 67 -17.26 -29.67 -2.41
N LYS A 68 -16.53 -29.24 -1.38
CA LYS A 68 -16.04 -27.87 -1.25
C LYS A 68 -15.05 -27.56 -2.36
N TYR A 69 -15.31 -26.49 -3.08
CA TYR A 69 -14.44 -25.95 -4.11
C TYR A 69 -13.72 -24.72 -3.57
N LYS A 70 -12.40 -24.71 -3.74
CA LYS A 70 -11.55 -23.56 -3.41
C LYS A 70 -11.03 -22.96 -4.72
N PRO A 71 -11.36 -21.70 -5.04
CA PRO A 71 -10.88 -21.07 -6.25
C PRO A 71 -9.35 -20.95 -6.27
N ASN A 72 -8.75 -21.09 -7.46
CA ASN A 72 -7.35 -20.73 -7.64
C ASN A 72 -7.22 -19.20 -7.74
N TRP A 73 -7.01 -18.56 -6.59
CA TRP A 73 -6.96 -17.10 -6.44
C TRP A 73 -5.98 -16.38 -7.37
N LEU A 74 -4.85 -17.03 -7.64
CA LEU A 74 -3.73 -16.47 -8.40
C LEU A 74 -3.71 -16.93 -9.86
N ALA A 75 -4.67 -17.77 -10.28
CA ALA A 75 -4.76 -18.19 -11.68
C ALA A 75 -5.01 -16.99 -12.58
N LYS A 76 -4.18 -16.88 -13.62
CA LYS A 76 -4.33 -15.89 -14.69
C LYS A 76 -5.70 -16.08 -15.35
N ARG A 77 -6.43 -14.97 -15.51
CA ARG A 77 -7.75 -14.92 -16.12
C ARG A 77 -8.04 -13.54 -16.71
N PRO A 78 -9.01 -13.42 -17.62
CA PRO A 78 -9.51 -12.12 -18.05
C PRO A 78 -9.90 -11.26 -16.83
N PRO A 79 -9.63 -9.95 -16.86
CA PRO A 79 -9.94 -9.07 -15.74
C PRO A 79 -11.45 -9.01 -15.50
N THR A 80 -11.84 -8.89 -14.23
CA THR A 80 -13.19 -8.44 -13.90
C THR A 80 -13.23 -6.93 -14.05
N SER A 81 -14.01 -6.43 -15.00
CA SER A 81 -14.07 -5.01 -15.30
C SER A 81 -15.26 -4.31 -14.64
N MET A 82 -15.03 -3.06 -14.27
CA MET A 82 -16.06 -2.10 -13.91
C MET A 82 -16.06 -1.00 -14.96
N PHE A 83 -17.19 -0.74 -15.57
CA PHE A 83 -17.35 0.34 -16.54
C PHE A 83 -18.30 1.40 -16.02
N ARG A 84 -18.15 2.61 -16.54
CA ARG A 84 -19.07 3.72 -16.30
C ARG A 84 -19.70 4.12 -17.61
N ASP A 85 -21.03 4.04 -17.67
CA ASP A 85 -21.78 4.51 -18.84
C ASP A 85 -21.82 6.05 -18.89
N ARG A 86 -22.36 6.61 -19.97
CA ARG A 86 -22.49 8.08 -20.12
C ARG A 86 -23.48 8.72 -19.14
N ALA A 87 -24.43 7.94 -18.62
CA ALA A 87 -25.37 8.41 -17.59
C ALA A 87 -24.73 8.40 -16.19
N GLY A 88 -23.51 7.88 -16.06
CA GLY A 88 -22.75 7.80 -14.82
C GLY A 88 -23.06 6.54 -14.01
N ASN A 89 -23.84 5.59 -14.52
CA ASN A 89 -24.10 4.32 -13.86
C ASN A 89 -22.89 3.40 -13.95
N PHE A 90 -22.73 2.57 -12.93
CA PHE A 90 -21.67 1.58 -12.87
C PHE A 90 -22.15 0.21 -13.33
N LEU A 91 -21.42 -0.37 -14.26
CA LEU A 91 -21.67 -1.71 -14.79
C LEU A 91 -20.53 -2.62 -14.39
N ARG A 92 -20.88 -3.75 -13.77
CA ARG A 92 -19.92 -4.63 -13.11
C ARG A 92 -20.37 -6.08 -13.26
N GLN A 93 -19.39 -6.96 -13.31
CA GLN A 93 -19.64 -8.39 -13.29
C GLN A 93 -20.15 -8.82 -11.90
N GLU A 94 -21.33 -9.45 -11.83
CA GLU A 94 -21.92 -9.92 -10.58
C GLU A 94 -21.31 -11.25 -10.09
N SER A 95 -20.87 -12.10 -11.02
CA SER A 95 -20.34 -13.42 -10.73
C SER A 95 -19.38 -13.90 -11.80
N ILE A 96 -18.51 -14.84 -11.43
CA ILE A 96 -17.68 -15.61 -12.37
C ILE A 96 -18.14 -17.07 -12.41
N HIS A 97 -17.72 -17.77 -13.46
CA HIS A 97 -17.90 -19.20 -13.60
C HIS A 97 -16.55 -19.92 -13.46
N GLU A 98 -16.52 -21.00 -12.68
CA GLU A 98 -15.38 -21.90 -12.51
C GLU A 98 -15.80 -23.33 -12.84
N ILE A 99 -14.84 -24.22 -13.08
CA ILE A 99 -15.11 -25.65 -13.27
C ILE A 99 -14.74 -26.39 -11.99
N CYS A 100 -15.64 -27.24 -11.51
CA CYS A 100 -15.37 -28.08 -10.35
C CYS A 100 -14.32 -29.15 -10.70
N ASP A 101 -13.16 -29.11 -10.03
CA ASP A 101 -12.06 -30.06 -10.24
C ASP A 101 -12.43 -31.54 -9.98
N ASN A 102 -13.53 -31.79 -9.27
CA ASN A 102 -13.96 -33.14 -8.93
C ASN A 102 -14.93 -33.77 -9.95
N CYS A 103 -15.85 -32.99 -10.52
CA CYS A 103 -16.92 -33.53 -11.36
C CYS A 103 -17.16 -32.75 -12.67
N GLY A 104 -16.35 -31.73 -12.96
CA GLY A 104 -16.45 -30.94 -14.18
C GLY A 104 -17.66 -30.00 -14.27
N HIS A 105 -18.50 -29.93 -13.23
CA HIS A 105 -19.68 -29.07 -13.22
C HIS A 105 -19.28 -27.60 -13.11
N THR A 106 -19.97 -26.72 -13.83
CA THR A 106 -19.77 -25.27 -13.76
C THR A 106 -20.31 -24.72 -12.45
N LEU A 107 -19.46 -24.00 -11.72
CA LEU A 107 -19.74 -23.36 -10.46
C LEU A 107 -19.87 -21.86 -10.69
N GLN A 108 -20.95 -21.26 -10.19
CA GLN A 108 -21.09 -19.81 -10.17
C GLN A 108 -20.57 -19.26 -8.84
N ILE A 109 -19.59 -18.37 -8.87
CA ILE A 109 -19.05 -17.71 -7.67
C ILE A 109 -19.43 -16.24 -7.73
N LYS A 110 -20.16 -15.78 -6.72
CA LYS A 110 -20.53 -14.36 -6.58
C LYS A 110 -19.30 -13.52 -6.26
N LEU A 111 -19.18 -12.38 -6.92
CA LEU A 111 -18.15 -11.40 -6.63
C LEU A 111 -18.63 -10.44 -5.55
N PRO A 112 -17.75 -9.98 -4.64
CA PRO A 112 -18.11 -8.93 -3.69
C PRO A 112 -18.34 -7.61 -4.44
N MET A 113 -19.37 -6.88 -4.06
CA MET A 113 -19.78 -5.65 -4.72
C MET A 113 -20.15 -4.58 -3.70
N ASN A 114 -19.31 -3.56 -3.56
CA ASN A 114 -19.57 -2.39 -2.74
C ASN A 114 -19.93 -1.18 -3.62
N SER A 115 -20.73 -0.26 -3.07
CA SER A 115 -20.97 1.04 -3.69
C SER A 115 -19.73 1.91 -3.61
N LEU A 116 -19.45 2.68 -4.66
CA LEU A 116 -18.37 3.66 -4.65
C LEU A 116 -18.87 4.91 -3.91
N ASP A 117 -18.25 5.22 -2.77
CA ASP A 117 -18.47 6.45 -2.01
C ASP A 117 -17.60 7.58 -2.59
N ARG A 118 -16.28 7.46 -2.41
CA ARG A 118 -15.31 8.44 -2.90
C ARG A 118 -13.95 7.83 -3.21
N VAL A 119 -13.12 8.59 -3.92
CA VAL A 119 -11.71 8.27 -4.16
C VAL A 119 -10.87 8.82 -3.02
N VAL A 120 -9.93 8.03 -2.50
CA VAL A 120 -9.03 8.44 -1.40
C VAL A 120 -7.59 8.30 -1.84
N GLY A 121 -6.82 9.38 -1.69
CA GLY A 121 -5.37 9.38 -1.94
C GLY A 121 -4.63 8.57 -0.88
N ILE A 122 -3.80 7.62 -1.32
CA ILE A 122 -2.89 6.86 -0.48
C ILE A 122 -1.47 7.19 -0.89
N TYR A 123 -0.72 7.78 0.02
CA TYR A 123 0.61 8.33 -0.20
C TYR A 123 1.65 7.41 0.42
N GLY A 124 2.63 6.95 -0.34
CA GLY A 124 3.59 5.98 0.15
C GLY A 124 5.04 6.32 -0.13
N ASP A 125 5.90 5.79 0.73
CA ASP A 125 7.35 5.91 0.63
C ASP A 125 8.06 4.69 1.27
N GLU A 126 9.35 4.55 1.00
CA GLU A 126 10.19 3.42 1.36
C GLU A 126 11.48 3.81 2.08
N ALA A 127 11.93 2.95 2.99
CA ALA A 127 13.18 3.13 3.70
C ALA A 127 13.93 1.81 3.83
N PHE A 128 15.24 1.88 3.56
CA PHE A 128 16.14 0.73 3.62
C PHE A 128 17.22 0.92 4.68
N ARG A 129 17.53 -0.14 5.43
CA ARG A 129 18.64 -0.13 6.40
C ARG A 129 19.43 -1.42 6.32
N GLU A 130 20.75 -1.29 6.35
CA GLU A 130 21.62 -2.42 6.67
C GLU A 130 21.67 -2.64 8.18
N LEU A 131 21.35 -3.86 8.62
CA LEU A 131 21.49 -4.32 10.00
C LEU A 131 22.76 -5.16 10.15
N LYS A 132 23.07 -5.73 11.32
CA LYS A 132 24.30 -6.53 11.50
C LYS A 132 24.42 -7.72 10.54
N LYS A 133 23.34 -8.49 10.40
CA LYS A 133 23.33 -9.78 9.69
C LYS A 133 22.33 -9.84 8.53
N SER A 134 21.62 -8.74 8.29
CA SER A 134 20.42 -8.70 7.47
C SER A 134 20.21 -7.32 6.87
N LYS A 135 19.26 -7.21 5.94
CA LYS A 135 18.74 -5.93 5.44
C LYS A 135 17.29 -5.75 5.90
N LEU A 136 16.89 -4.52 6.17
CA LEU A 136 15.54 -4.13 6.52
C LEU A 136 14.93 -3.32 5.39
N TYR A 137 13.72 -3.69 5.00
CA TYR A 137 12.86 -3.00 4.06
C TYR A 137 11.62 -2.53 4.81
N VAL A 138 11.36 -1.23 4.75
CA VAL A 138 10.18 -0.60 5.32
C VAL A 138 9.46 0.08 4.18
N TYR A 139 8.16 -0.14 4.08
CA TYR A 139 7.26 0.60 3.21
C TYR A 139 6.18 1.19 4.10
N SER A 140 5.80 2.43 3.84
CA SER A 140 4.68 3.08 4.53
C SER A 140 3.67 3.60 3.53
N CYS A 141 2.41 3.59 3.94
CA CYS A 141 1.33 4.29 3.27
C CYS A 141 0.57 5.12 4.30
N VAL A 142 0.19 6.34 3.92
CA VAL A 142 -0.69 7.20 4.69
C VAL A 142 -1.87 7.64 3.84
N SER A 143 -3.03 7.78 4.48
CA SER A 143 -4.18 8.43 3.86
C SER A 143 -4.88 9.33 4.86
N PHE A 144 -5.51 10.38 4.34
CA PHE A 144 -6.33 11.28 5.13
C PHE A 144 -7.81 11.05 4.81
N LEU A 145 -8.60 10.73 5.83
CA LEU A 145 -10.03 10.44 5.72
C LEU A 145 -10.94 11.59 6.17
N GLY A 146 -10.37 12.61 6.82
CA GLY A 146 -11.10 13.81 7.23
C GLY A 146 -11.54 14.69 6.06
N ASP A 147 -12.27 15.75 6.39
CA ASP A 147 -12.65 16.79 5.42
C ASP A 147 -11.50 17.76 5.10
N ASP A 148 -11.72 18.67 4.17
CA ASP A 148 -10.71 19.65 3.74
C ASP A 148 -10.27 20.57 4.89
N SER A 149 -11.18 20.98 5.78
CA SER A 149 -10.85 21.83 6.93
C SER A 149 -9.90 21.12 7.90
N GLN A 150 -10.17 19.85 8.18
CA GLN A 150 -9.31 19.01 9.02
C GLN A 150 -7.96 18.74 8.34
N LYS A 151 -7.94 18.55 7.02
CA LYS A 151 -6.70 18.39 6.25
C LYS A 151 -5.85 19.66 6.27
N GLN A 152 -6.47 20.83 6.13
CA GLN A 152 -5.79 22.13 6.23
C GLN A 152 -5.24 22.37 7.64
N ASN A 153 -5.96 21.95 8.68
CA ASN A 153 -5.45 22.00 10.05
C ASN A 153 -4.16 21.15 10.21
N LEU A 154 -4.15 19.91 9.70
CA LEU A 154 -2.94 19.07 9.71
C LEU A 154 -1.78 19.74 8.97
N LEU A 155 -2.03 20.26 7.76
CA LEU A 155 -1.02 20.97 6.96
C LEU A 155 -0.47 22.20 7.68
N MET A 156 -1.33 22.98 8.34
CA MET A 156 -0.93 24.17 9.10
C MET A 156 0.02 23.81 10.24
N GLN A 157 -0.32 22.80 11.04
CA GLN A 157 0.53 22.34 12.14
C GLN A 157 1.87 21.77 11.63
N PHE A 158 1.84 21.03 10.52
CA PHE A 158 3.05 20.53 9.87
C PHE A 158 3.95 21.67 9.34
N ASN A 159 3.36 22.66 8.68
CA ASN A 159 4.08 23.82 8.16
C ASN A 159 4.65 24.71 9.27
N GLU A 160 4.00 24.78 10.43
CA GLU A 160 4.56 25.48 11.59
C GLU A 160 5.88 24.83 12.05
N ILE A 161 5.94 23.50 12.09
CA ILE A 161 7.18 22.79 12.42
C ILE A 161 8.25 23.04 11.36
N LYS A 162 7.91 22.99 10.07
CA LYS A 162 8.84 23.33 8.98
C LYS A 162 9.38 24.74 9.14
N ARG A 163 8.52 25.72 9.38
CA ARG A 163 8.92 27.13 9.59
C ARG A 163 9.84 27.28 10.81
N ASN A 164 9.59 26.55 11.88
CA ASN A 164 10.46 26.57 13.06
C ASN A 164 11.84 25.95 12.80
N LEU A 165 11.93 24.98 11.88
CA LEU A 165 13.19 24.34 11.52
C LEU A 165 14.01 25.17 10.55
N VAL A 166 13.37 25.84 9.59
CA VAL A 166 14.01 26.70 8.58
C VAL A 166 13.20 28.00 8.41
N PRO A 167 13.40 29.01 9.27
CA PRO A 167 12.58 30.23 9.27
C PRO A 167 12.76 31.12 8.04
N SER A 168 13.89 30.98 7.33
CA SER A 168 14.24 31.83 6.19
C SER A 168 13.62 31.39 4.85
N ILE A 169 12.95 30.24 4.80
CA ILE A 169 12.36 29.68 3.57
C ILE A 169 10.91 29.27 3.85
N GLU A 170 9.99 29.61 2.95
CA GLU A 170 8.60 29.22 3.09
C GLU A 170 8.44 27.69 3.12
N PRO A 171 7.64 27.10 4.03
CA PRO A 171 7.49 25.64 4.16
C PRO A 171 7.14 24.91 2.87
N LYS A 172 6.41 25.56 1.95
CA LYS A 172 6.00 24.99 0.67
C LYS A 172 7.11 24.93 -0.39
N GLU A 173 8.24 25.62 -0.16
CA GLU A 173 9.33 25.74 -1.14
C GLU A 173 10.42 24.69 -0.96
N TRP A 174 10.30 23.86 0.09
CA TRP A 174 11.23 22.77 0.36
C TRP A 174 10.52 21.53 0.88
N VAL A 175 11.20 20.39 0.83
CA VAL A 175 10.65 19.08 1.21
C VAL A 175 11.38 18.56 2.46
N PHE A 176 10.62 18.08 3.43
CA PHE A 176 11.13 17.48 4.66
C PHE A 176 11.56 16.04 4.40
N HIS A 177 12.73 15.87 3.77
CA HIS A 177 13.35 14.55 3.64
C HIS A 177 14.20 14.25 4.87
N VAL A 178 13.76 13.30 5.70
CA VAL A 178 14.41 13.06 7.00
C VAL A 178 15.85 12.59 6.84
N LYS A 179 16.15 11.86 5.76
CA LYS A 179 17.52 11.38 5.43
C LYS A 179 18.52 12.54 5.26
N ASP A 180 18.06 13.69 4.76
CA ASP A 180 18.88 14.88 4.51
C ASP A 180 19.08 15.70 5.79
N LEU A 181 18.14 15.57 6.73
CA LEU A 181 18.10 16.29 8.00
C LEU A 181 18.78 15.54 9.15
N PHE A 182 18.71 14.21 9.19
CA PHE A 182 18.97 13.49 10.44
C PHE A 182 20.44 13.47 10.85
N THR A 183 21.37 13.30 9.90
CA THR A 183 22.81 13.24 10.20
C THR A 183 23.50 14.58 9.95
N THR A 184 24.49 14.92 10.76
CA THR A 184 25.29 16.15 10.59
C THR A 184 25.96 16.20 9.22
N GLU A 185 26.42 15.05 8.71
CA GLU A 185 27.02 14.96 7.38
C GLU A 185 25.99 15.26 6.27
N SER A 186 24.79 14.67 6.34
CA SER A 186 23.71 14.96 5.40
C SER A 186 23.34 16.44 5.40
N ARG A 187 23.19 17.03 6.59
CA ARG A 187 22.83 18.45 6.74
C ARG A 187 23.87 19.38 6.13
N ARG A 188 25.16 19.13 6.36
CA ARG A 188 26.26 19.94 5.80
C ARG A 188 26.31 19.91 4.26
N LYS A 189 25.79 18.85 3.64
CA LYS A 189 25.71 18.73 2.17
C LYS A 189 24.45 19.40 1.59
N ASN A 190 23.45 19.69 2.43
CA ASN A 190 22.19 20.28 1.99
C ASN A 190 22.15 21.78 2.33
N ILE A 191 22.10 22.64 1.32
CA ILE A 191 22.13 24.11 1.47
C ILE A 191 21.01 24.65 2.37
N ILE A 192 19.87 23.96 2.43
CA ILE A 192 18.72 24.33 3.25
C ILE A 192 19.02 24.06 4.73
N PHE A 193 19.68 22.94 5.04
CA PHE A 193 19.81 22.42 6.41
C PHE A 193 21.19 22.62 7.04
N GLN A 194 22.17 23.12 6.28
CA GLN A 194 23.56 23.27 6.74
C GLN A 194 23.73 24.13 7.99
N HIS A 195 22.78 25.04 8.26
CA HIS A 195 22.77 25.92 9.43
C HIS A 195 22.33 25.21 10.73
N ILE A 196 21.78 24.00 10.64
CA ILE A 196 21.30 23.23 11.79
C ILE A 196 22.45 22.36 12.32
N GLU A 197 23.13 22.82 13.36
CA GLU A 197 24.32 22.13 13.87
C GLU A 197 23.96 20.88 14.69
N HIS A 198 23.02 21.00 15.64
CA HIS A 198 22.73 19.96 16.62
C HIS A 198 21.61 19.01 16.17
N SER A 199 21.90 17.70 16.21
CA SER A 199 20.91 16.66 15.89
C SER A 199 19.71 16.65 16.83
N SER A 200 19.86 17.13 18.07
CA SER A 200 18.77 17.24 19.04
C SER A 200 17.64 18.16 18.55
N VAL A 201 17.97 19.23 17.82
CA VAL A 201 16.95 20.13 17.23
C VAL A 201 16.09 19.37 16.24
N VAL A 202 16.72 18.60 15.34
CA VAL A 202 16.02 17.79 14.33
C VAL A 202 15.16 16.73 15.01
N VAL A 203 15.72 15.98 15.96
CA VAL A 203 14.99 14.95 16.72
C VAL A 203 13.76 15.55 17.42
N ASN A 204 13.90 16.73 18.03
CA ASN A 204 12.79 17.41 18.70
C ASN A 204 11.68 17.79 17.71
N GLN A 205 12.02 18.32 16.52
CA GLN A 205 11.00 18.64 15.51
C GLN A 205 10.34 17.38 14.94
N VAL A 206 11.11 16.32 14.68
CA VAL A 206 10.54 15.02 14.24
C VAL A 206 9.58 14.47 15.29
N ASN A 207 9.93 14.54 16.58
CA ASN A 207 9.03 14.11 17.66
C ASN A 207 7.74 14.93 17.72
N LYS A 208 7.78 16.24 17.47
CA LYS A 208 6.56 17.06 17.35
C LYS A 208 5.69 16.64 16.16
N ILE A 209 6.30 16.29 15.01
CA ILE A 209 5.54 15.77 13.85
C ILE A 209 4.87 14.44 14.22
N ILE A 210 5.57 13.57 14.95
CA ILE A 210 5.04 12.29 15.43
C ILE A 210 3.85 12.51 16.38
N GLU A 211 3.92 13.51 17.27
CA GLU A 211 2.80 13.89 18.15
C GLU A 211 1.57 14.34 17.36
N ILE A 212 1.76 15.16 16.32
CA ILE A 212 0.67 15.55 15.41
C ILE A 212 0.09 14.30 14.71
N ILE A 213 0.95 13.44 14.14
CA ILE A 213 0.51 12.19 13.49
C ILE A 213 -0.37 11.38 14.43
N LYS A 214 0.07 11.20 15.69
CA LYS A 214 -0.68 10.46 16.70
C LYS A 214 -2.05 11.06 16.98
N GLU A 215 -2.14 12.38 17.10
CA GLU A 215 -3.41 13.06 17.32
C GLU A 215 -4.42 12.73 16.21
N PHE A 216 -4.00 12.82 14.95
CA PHE A 216 -4.89 12.55 13.81
C PHE A 216 -5.17 11.06 13.60
N VAL A 217 -4.23 10.18 13.94
CA VAL A 217 -4.44 8.72 13.98
C VAL A 217 -5.48 8.35 15.03
N GLN A 218 -5.39 8.90 16.25
CA GLN A 218 -6.33 8.62 17.33
C GLN A 218 -7.74 9.15 17.05
N LYS A 219 -7.86 10.19 16.22
CA LYS A 219 -9.15 10.72 15.72
C LYS A 219 -9.72 9.96 14.53
N ASP A 220 -9.04 8.91 14.07
CA ASP A 220 -9.38 8.16 12.84
C ASP A 220 -9.34 8.98 11.54
N LEU A 221 -8.67 10.13 11.55
CA LEU A 221 -8.56 11.04 10.40
C LEU A 221 -7.35 10.73 9.53
N LEU A 222 -6.28 10.19 10.11
CA LEU A 222 -5.08 9.78 9.39
C LEU A 222 -4.88 8.28 9.57
N LYS A 223 -4.93 7.53 8.46
CA LYS A 223 -4.61 6.10 8.46
C LYS A 223 -3.14 5.91 8.12
N VAL A 224 -2.47 5.03 8.85
CA VAL A 224 -1.05 4.72 8.66
C VAL A 224 -0.87 3.21 8.61
N HIS A 225 -0.30 2.74 7.50
CA HIS A 225 0.05 1.35 7.27
C HIS A 225 1.55 1.23 7.04
N VAL A 226 2.20 0.30 7.72
CA VAL A 226 3.64 0.07 7.60
C VAL A 226 3.92 -1.40 7.36
N ALA A 227 4.47 -1.73 6.18
CA ALA A 227 4.91 -3.07 5.86
C ALA A 227 6.41 -3.23 6.04
N LEU A 228 6.82 -4.37 6.59
CA LEU A 228 8.19 -4.64 7.00
C LEU A 228 8.65 -6.00 6.49
N ALA A 229 9.85 -6.07 5.92
CA ALA A 229 10.62 -7.31 5.86
C ALA A 229 12.05 -7.13 6.31
N ARG A 230 12.51 -8.10 7.10
CA ARG A 230 13.90 -8.31 7.40
C ARG A 230 14.40 -9.51 6.63
N ILE A 231 15.48 -9.33 5.90
CA ILE A 231 16.03 -10.36 5.03
C ILE A 231 17.41 -10.80 5.52
N SER A 232 17.52 -12.09 5.84
CA SER A 232 18.75 -12.77 6.25
C SER A 232 19.14 -13.83 5.21
N PRO A 233 20.43 -13.95 4.80
CA PRO A 233 21.60 -13.15 5.16
C PRO A 233 21.77 -11.87 4.29
N LYS A 234 22.70 -10.98 4.66
CA LYS A 234 23.05 -9.77 3.88
C LYS A 234 23.35 -10.01 2.39
N LYS A 235 23.99 -11.14 2.09
CA LYS A 235 24.40 -11.54 0.74
C LYS A 235 23.37 -12.50 0.16
N LEU A 236 22.22 -11.96 -0.24
CA LEU A 236 21.27 -12.69 -1.06
C LEU A 236 21.49 -12.39 -2.53
N SER A 237 21.04 -13.31 -3.38
CA SER A 237 20.98 -13.02 -4.81
C SER A 237 20.05 -11.82 -5.03
N PRO A 238 20.37 -10.91 -5.97
CA PRO A 238 19.51 -9.78 -6.31
C PRO A 238 18.07 -10.20 -6.67
N GLN A 239 17.90 -11.39 -7.24
CA GLN A 239 16.60 -11.95 -7.59
C GLN A 239 15.74 -12.25 -6.36
N ILE A 240 16.31 -12.86 -5.32
CA ILE A 240 15.58 -13.14 -4.07
C ILE A 240 15.24 -11.83 -3.36
N GLU A 241 16.17 -10.87 -3.32
CA GLU A 241 15.91 -9.56 -2.74
C GLU A 241 14.76 -8.83 -3.45
N LYS A 242 14.76 -8.84 -4.79
CA LYS A 242 13.68 -8.26 -5.60
C LYS A 242 12.34 -8.94 -5.34
N LYS A 243 12.32 -10.27 -5.22
CA LYS A 243 11.10 -11.02 -4.89
C LYS A 243 10.53 -10.58 -3.54
N ILE A 244 11.37 -10.48 -2.51
CA ILE A 244 10.91 -10.11 -1.17
C ILE A 244 10.42 -8.66 -1.14
N LYS A 245 11.12 -7.72 -1.79
CA LYS A 245 10.63 -6.33 -1.95
C LYS A 245 9.23 -6.30 -2.57
N LYS A 246 9.05 -7.05 -3.67
CA LYS A 246 7.75 -7.18 -4.34
C LYS A 246 6.69 -7.73 -3.39
N GLU A 247 7.02 -8.75 -2.60
CA GLU A 247 6.09 -9.34 -1.63
C GLU A 247 5.70 -8.35 -0.51
N VAL A 248 6.64 -7.58 0.04
CA VAL A 248 6.33 -6.59 1.10
C VAL A 248 5.45 -5.49 0.55
N PHE A 249 5.81 -4.95 -0.61
CA PHE A 249 5.03 -3.93 -1.29
C PHE A 249 3.63 -4.46 -1.64
N SER A 250 3.52 -5.69 -2.16
CA SER A 250 2.24 -6.32 -2.47
C SER A 250 1.36 -6.46 -1.23
N SER A 251 1.97 -6.82 -0.09
CA SER A 251 1.25 -6.98 1.17
C SER A 251 0.69 -5.66 1.68
N LEU A 252 1.50 -4.59 1.63
CA LEU A 252 1.04 -3.25 1.96
C LEU A 252 -0.12 -2.81 1.07
N THR A 253 0.06 -3.00 -0.24
CA THR A 253 -0.87 -2.52 -1.25
C THR A 253 -2.20 -3.27 -1.19
N PHE A 254 -2.17 -4.60 -1.15
CA PHE A 254 -3.37 -5.42 -1.08
C PHE A 254 -4.12 -5.19 0.23
N THR A 255 -3.42 -5.05 1.36
CA THR A 255 -4.08 -4.71 2.64
C THR A 255 -4.82 -3.38 2.54
N ASN A 256 -4.20 -2.35 1.96
CA ASN A 256 -4.84 -1.06 1.73
C ASN A 256 -6.03 -1.18 0.77
N ILE A 257 -5.91 -1.90 -0.34
CA ILE A 257 -7.03 -2.09 -1.27
C ILE A 257 -8.23 -2.71 -0.56
N VAL A 258 -8.01 -3.76 0.23
CA VAL A 258 -9.09 -4.48 0.93
C VAL A 258 -9.77 -3.60 1.95
N GLU A 259 -8.99 -2.95 2.82
CA GLU A 259 -9.56 -2.15 3.89
C GLU A 259 -10.42 -1.00 3.35
N TYR A 260 -9.93 -0.28 2.35
CA TYR A 260 -10.62 0.91 1.84
C TYR A 260 -11.84 0.49 1.01
N THR A 261 -11.67 -0.50 0.14
CA THR A 261 -12.76 -0.91 -0.73
C THR A 261 -13.87 -1.63 0.03
N SER A 262 -13.57 -2.31 1.14
CA SER A 262 -14.58 -2.86 2.05
C SER A 262 -15.51 -1.79 2.64
N LYS A 263 -15.07 -0.52 2.66
CA LYS A 263 -15.80 0.66 3.14
C LYS A 263 -16.39 1.51 2.01
N GLY A 264 -16.33 1.05 0.76
CA GLY A 264 -16.78 1.82 -0.40
C GLY A 264 -15.77 2.85 -0.93
N LEU A 265 -14.55 2.89 -0.38
CA LEU A 265 -13.52 3.87 -0.76
C LEU A 265 -12.61 3.31 -1.85
N SER A 266 -12.43 4.05 -2.94
CA SER A 266 -11.54 3.69 -4.04
C SER A 266 -10.13 4.28 -3.82
N PRO A 267 -9.10 3.49 -3.52
CA PRO A 267 -7.75 4.02 -3.31
C PRO A 267 -7.10 4.52 -4.61
N GLU A 268 -6.44 5.67 -4.53
CA GLU A 268 -5.53 6.22 -5.54
C GLU A 268 -4.12 6.30 -4.95
N PHE A 269 -3.25 5.38 -5.38
CA PHE A 269 -1.89 5.29 -4.85
C PHE A 269 -0.95 6.30 -5.52
N ILE A 270 -0.21 7.03 -4.68
CA ILE A 270 0.77 8.03 -5.06
C ILE A 270 2.06 7.70 -4.30
N PHE A 271 3.11 7.38 -5.05
CA PHE A 271 4.43 7.07 -4.51
C PHE A 271 5.46 8.08 -4.99
N GLU A 272 6.47 8.33 -4.17
CA GLU A 272 7.66 9.02 -4.64
C GLU A 272 8.40 8.14 -5.67
N ARG A 273 8.84 8.75 -6.76
CA ARG A 273 9.44 8.06 -7.90
C ARG A 273 10.83 7.56 -7.53
N THR A 274 11.06 6.27 -7.70
CA THR A 274 12.40 5.70 -7.74
C THR A 274 12.81 5.49 -9.21
N GLN A 275 14.10 5.43 -9.51
CA GLN A 275 14.53 5.26 -10.91
C GLN A 275 14.01 3.96 -11.57
N ASP A 276 13.54 2.98 -10.79
CA ASP A 276 13.02 1.68 -11.25
C ASP A 276 11.66 1.31 -10.60
N ASP A 277 10.59 2.03 -10.97
CA ASP A 277 9.23 1.78 -10.46
C ASP A 277 8.38 0.81 -11.31
N GLY A 278 8.93 0.31 -12.41
CA GLY A 278 8.18 -0.49 -13.38
C GLY A 278 7.57 -1.75 -12.77
N TRP A 279 8.29 -2.38 -11.84
CA TRP A 279 7.82 -3.58 -11.14
C TRP A 279 6.59 -3.33 -10.26
N ALA A 280 6.47 -2.13 -9.66
CA ALA A 280 5.36 -1.78 -8.79
C ALA A 280 4.09 -1.49 -9.62
N LYS A 281 4.21 -0.84 -10.78
CA LYS A 281 3.11 -0.75 -11.76
C LYS A 281 2.67 -2.12 -12.25
N ASN A 282 3.64 -2.98 -12.55
CA ASN A 282 3.36 -4.34 -13.02
C ASN A 282 2.62 -5.17 -11.98
N LEU A 283 2.82 -4.94 -10.67
CA LEU A 283 2.03 -5.60 -9.64
C LEU A 283 0.52 -5.35 -9.84
N PHE A 284 0.11 -4.09 -9.98
CA PHE A 284 -1.30 -3.73 -10.16
C PHE A 284 -1.87 -4.30 -11.45
N THR A 285 -1.10 -4.25 -12.53
CA THR A 285 -1.46 -4.80 -13.84
C THR A 285 -1.63 -6.32 -13.79
N GLN A 286 -0.67 -7.04 -13.21
CA GLN A 286 -0.72 -8.50 -13.06
C GLN A 286 -1.86 -8.91 -12.13
N SER A 287 -2.09 -8.15 -11.05
CA SER A 287 -3.13 -8.49 -10.07
C SER A 287 -4.51 -8.46 -10.71
N ARG A 288 -4.81 -7.46 -11.55
CA ARG A 288 -6.08 -7.38 -12.30
C ARG A 288 -6.42 -8.62 -13.12
N LEU A 289 -5.41 -9.41 -13.51
CA LEU A 289 -5.57 -10.67 -14.24
C LEU A 289 -5.73 -11.88 -13.31
N THR A 290 -6.11 -11.68 -12.06
CA THR A 290 -6.31 -12.76 -11.07
C THR A 290 -7.68 -12.65 -10.43
N LEU A 291 -8.22 -13.77 -9.93
CA LEU A 291 -9.50 -13.74 -9.20
C LEU A 291 -9.41 -12.94 -7.92
N MET A 292 -8.26 -13.06 -7.24
CA MET A 292 -7.97 -12.34 -6.00
C MET A 292 -8.30 -10.85 -6.14
N TRP A 293 -7.98 -10.23 -7.28
CA TRP A 293 -8.22 -8.81 -7.49
C TRP A 293 -9.67 -8.40 -7.30
N SER A 294 -10.60 -9.05 -8.01
CA SER A 294 -12.04 -8.81 -7.88
C SER A 294 -12.53 -8.91 -6.44
N PHE A 295 -11.91 -9.78 -5.64
CA PHE A 295 -12.25 -9.96 -4.24
C PHE A 295 -11.66 -8.89 -3.35
N ILE A 296 -10.37 -8.57 -3.50
CA ILE A 296 -9.74 -7.54 -2.68
C ILE A 296 -10.29 -6.15 -2.98
N THR A 297 -10.74 -5.89 -4.21
CA THR A 297 -11.30 -4.59 -4.60
C THR A 297 -12.77 -4.43 -4.24
N HIS A 298 -13.47 -5.49 -3.79
CA HIS A 298 -14.92 -5.46 -3.58
C HIS A 298 -15.69 -4.89 -4.78
N GLY A 299 -15.20 -5.18 -5.99
CA GLY A 299 -15.77 -4.67 -7.24
C GLY A 299 -15.65 -3.16 -7.44
N LEU A 300 -14.82 -2.46 -6.67
CA LEU A 300 -14.52 -1.03 -6.87
C LEU A 300 -13.40 -0.82 -7.89
N PRO A 301 -13.40 0.32 -8.61
CA PRO A 301 -12.34 0.62 -9.56
C PRO A 301 -11.09 1.05 -8.80
N ILE A 302 -9.91 0.68 -9.29
CA ILE A 302 -8.63 1.09 -8.70
C ILE A 302 -7.78 1.67 -9.81
N LYS A 303 -7.22 2.86 -9.60
CA LYS A 303 -6.32 3.50 -10.56
C LYS A 303 -4.98 2.74 -10.64
N GLN A 304 -4.24 2.95 -11.72
CA GLN A 304 -2.82 2.61 -11.70
C GLN A 304 -2.08 3.55 -10.75
N PRO A 305 -1.06 3.06 -10.02
CA PRO A 305 -0.30 3.90 -9.10
C PRO A 305 0.46 4.98 -9.87
N LYS A 306 0.48 6.19 -9.29
CA LYS A 306 1.26 7.33 -9.78
C LYS A 306 2.60 7.35 -9.06
N PHE A 307 3.67 7.55 -9.84
CA PHE A 307 5.02 7.76 -9.32
C PHE A 307 5.41 9.18 -9.66
N VAL A 308 5.45 10.03 -8.64
CA VAL A 308 5.69 11.46 -8.77
C VAL A 308 7.11 11.77 -8.38
N LEU A 309 7.73 12.77 -9.01
CA LEU A 309 9.00 13.29 -8.51
C LEU A 309 8.84 13.72 -7.04
N PRO A 310 9.94 13.77 -6.26
CA PRO A 310 9.89 14.34 -4.91
C PRO A 310 9.10 15.65 -4.95
N ASN A 311 7.94 15.65 -4.28
CA ASN A 311 6.90 16.67 -4.42
C ASN A 311 6.67 17.32 -3.06
N HIS A 312 6.18 18.55 -3.07
CA HIS A 312 5.75 19.29 -1.89
C HIS A 312 4.37 18.85 -1.37
N ASP A 313 3.91 17.63 -1.68
CA ASP A 313 2.71 17.08 -1.05
C ASP A 313 3.08 16.60 0.35
N PHE A 314 2.57 17.30 1.36
CA PHE A 314 2.91 17.04 2.75
C PHE A 314 2.54 15.62 3.23
N LEU A 315 1.62 14.92 2.57
CA LEU A 315 1.30 13.53 2.91
C LEU A 315 2.39 12.56 2.43
N LEU A 316 3.11 12.87 1.34
CA LEU A 316 4.33 12.12 0.97
C LEU A 316 5.45 12.38 1.97
N GLU A 317 5.62 13.62 2.43
CA GLU A 317 6.60 13.95 3.47
C GLU A 317 6.28 13.21 4.79
N ILE A 318 5.01 13.13 5.19
CA ILE A 318 4.58 12.34 6.35
C ILE A 318 4.88 10.84 6.15
N ALA A 319 4.67 10.30 4.95
CA ALA A 319 5.03 8.91 4.64
C ALA A 319 6.55 8.67 4.79
N ASP A 320 7.42 9.53 4.22
CA ASP A 320 8.89 9.46 4.40
C ASP A 320 9.25 9.46 5.89
N ILE A 321 8.68 10.40 6.66
CA ILE A 321 8.94 10.53 8.09
C ILE A 321 8.59 9.24 8.84
N ILE A 322 7.40 8.68 8.61
CA ILE A 322 6.97 7.43 9.26
C ILE A 322 7.90 6.28 8.87
N CYS A 323 8.18 6.14 7.57
CA CYS A 323 9.04 5.09 7.03
C CYS A 323 10.45 5.16 7.65
N PHE A 324 11.02 6.37 7.69
CA PHE A 324 12.30 6.66 8.32
C PHE A 324 12.29 6.32 9.82
N CYS A 325 11.27 6.78 10.56
CA CYS A 325 11.18 6.60 12.01
C CYS A 325 11.11 5.12 12.39
N VAL A 326 10.29 4.34 11.68
CA VAL A 326 10.20 2.89 11.90
C VAL A 326 11.51 2.19 11.55
N ALA A 327 12.11 2.51 10.40
CA ALA A 327 13.40 1.94 10.00
C ALA A 327 14.52 2.28 11.00
N ARG A 328 14.58 3.53 11.47
CA ARG A 328 15.56 4.00 12.46
C ARG A 328 15.38 3.31 13.80
N TYR A 329 14.15 3.19 14.28
CA TYR A 329 13.86 2.49 15.54
C TYR A 329 14.38 1.06 15.49
N ILE A 330 14.04 0.29 14.46
CA ILE A 330 14.50 -1.10 14.33
C ILE A 330 16.03 -1.17 14.23
N PHE A 331 16.66 -0.26 13.49
CA PHE A 331 18.12 -0.18 13.41
C PHE A 331 18.77 0.08 14.79
N VAL A 332 18.22 0.99 15.60
CA VAL A 332 18.70 1.25 16.97
C VAL A 332 18.56 0.00 17.84
N GLN A 333 17.43 -0.71 17.73
CA GLN A 333 17.23 -1.97 18.46
C GLN A 333 18.26 -3.04 18.02
N ASP A 334 18.56 -3.15 16.73
CA ASP A 334 19.60 -4.05 16.21
C ASP A 334 20.99 -3.69 16.76
N LYS A 335 21.34 -2.41 16.85
CA LYS A 335 22.59 -1.95 17.49
C LYS A 335 22.66 -2.36 18.96
N ARG A 336 21.60 -2.14 19.73
CA ARG A 336 21.54 -2.53 21.14
C ARG A 336 21.69 -4.04 21.33
N TYR A 337 20.94 -4.82 20.54
CA TYR A 337 20.84 -6.26 20.74
C TYR A 337 22.00 -7.02 20.09
N ASN A 338 22.23 -6.81 18.79
CA ASN A 338 23.18 -7.59 18.01
C ASN A 338 24.61 -7.05 18.07
N TYR A 339 24.80 -5.75 18.29
CA TYR A 339 26.14 -5.17 18.50
C TYR A 339 26.51 -5.02 19.98
N LYS A 340 25.59 -5.33 20.91
CA LYS A 340 25.77 -5.16 22.36
C LYS A 340 26.09 -3.71 22.77
N ASP A 341 25.74 -2.74 21.93
CA ASP A 341 25.93 -1.32 22.23
C ASP A 341 24.74 -0.79 23.03
N LYS A 342 24.79 -0.97 24.35
CA LYS A 342 23.74 -0.49 25.27
C LYS A 342 23.64 1.04 25.35
N ASN A 343 24.67 1.76 24.88
CA ASN A 343 24.73 3.22 24.97
C ASN A 343 24.00 3.89 23.80
N TYR A 344 23.68 3.16 22.73
CA TYR A 344 22.89 3.67 21.62
C TYR A 344 21.50 4.08 22.13
N LYS A 345 21.14 5.36 22.07
CA LYS A 345 19.85 5.86 22.58
C LYS A 345 18.75 5.72 21.52
N VAL A 346 17.53 5.40 21.96
CA VAL A 346 16.34 5.49 21.08
C VAL A 346 15.96 6.97 21.07
N GLU A 347 16.21 7.64 19.96
CA GLU A 347 15.90 9.07 19.82
C GLU A 347 14.42 9.32 19.45
N ILE A 348 13.82 8.34 18.79
CA ILE A 348 12.44 8.37 18.30
C ILE A 348 11.74 7.09 18.77
N ASP A 349 10.71 7.22 19.60
CA ASP A 349 9.88 6.09 20.01
C ASP A 349 8.67 5.97 19.08
N ILE A 350 8.63 4.89 18.30
CA ILE A 350 7.54 4.63 17.35
C ILE A 350 6.19 4.36 18.02
N LYS A 351 6.16 4.10 19.34
CA LYS A 351 4.90 4.07 20.11
C LYS A 351 4.17 5.42 20.06
N ASN A 352 4.92 6.51 19.89
CA ASN A 352 4.36 7.84 19.81
C ASN A 352 3.68 8.12 18.47
N LEU A 353 3.70 7.20 17.49
CA LEU A 353 2.89 7.31 16.27
C LEU A 353 1.40 6.99 16.52
N GLY A 354 1.07 6.45 17.69
CA GLY A 354 -0.28 5.96 17.99
C GLY A 354 -0.53 4.54 17.43
N PRO A 355 -1.79 4.08 17.47
CA PRO A 355 -2.15 2.76 16.98
C PRO A 355 -2.14 2.73 15.45
N ILE A 356 -1.01 2.34 14.88
CA ILE A 356 -0.85 2.19 13.42
C ILE A 356 -0.85 0.71 13.04
N GLN A 357 -1.10 0.43 11.76
CA GLN A 357 -1.18 -0.93 11.26
C GLN A 357 0.17 -1.40 10.74
N TYR A 358 0.77 -2.38 11.41
CA TYR A 358 1.97 -3.06 10.97
C TYR A 358 1.63 -4.32 10.19
N ILE A 359 2.32 -4.51 9.07
CA ILE A 359 2.15 -5.63 8.16
C ILE A 359 3.48 -6.38 8.07
N TYR A 360 3.47 -7.66 8.45
CA TYR A 360 4.65 -8.50 8.50
C TYR A 360 4.52 -9.65 7.51
N ASN A 361 5.52 -9.83 6.66
CA ASN A 361 5.59 -10.99 5.79
C ASN A 361 6.28 -12.15 6.50
N HIS A 362 5.55 -13.26 6.64
CA HIS A 362 6.06 -14.55 7.10
C HIS A 362 6.09 -15.56 5.95
N ARG A 363 6.82 -16.66 6.13
CA ARG A 363 6.87 -17.76 5.16
C ARG A 363 5.47 -18.32 4.82
N ASP A 364 4.54 -18.25 5.78
CA ASP A 364 3.18 -18.79 5.64
C ASP A 364 2.15 -17.73 5.20
N GLY A 365 2.58 -16.49 4.92
CA GLY A 365 1.74 -15.39 4.42
C GLY A 365 1.86 -14.09 5.22
N ILE A 366 0.86 -13.20 5.07
CA ILE A 366 0.83 -11.85 5.63
C ILE A 366 0.18 -11.85 7.03
N ASP A 367 0.92 -11.38 8.05
CA ASP A 367 0.38 -11.10 9.39
C ASP A 367 0.14 -9.59 9.55
N ILE A 368 -0.98 -9.22 10.17
CA ILE A 368 -1.37 -7.82 10.40
C ILE A 368 -1.55 -7.58 11.90
N GLU A 369 -0.98 -6.49 12.42
CA GLU A 369 -1.09 -6.08 13.82
C GLU A 369 -1.39 -4.58 13.89
N ILE A 370 -2.48 -4.18 14.54
CA ILE A 370 -2.77 -2.77 14.84
C ILE A 370 -2.35 -2.51 16.29
N THR A 371 -1.37 -1.64 16.51
CA THR A 371 -0.74 -1.49 17.82
C THR A 371 0.04 -0.18 17.95
N GLU A 372 0.19 0.31 19.18
CA GLU A 372 1.11 1.40 19.54
C GLU A 372 2.55 0.84 19.55
N GLY A 373 3.14 0.74 18.35
CA GLY A 373 4.51 0.25 18.15
C GLY A 373 4.64 -1.28 18.09
N ILE A 374 5.86 -1.76 17.84
CA ILE A 374 6.14 -3.19 17.62
C ILE A 374 6.22 -3.97 18.95
N SER A 375 5.37 -4.98 19.09
CA SER A 375 5.31 -5.86 20.27
C SER A 375 6.66 -6.52 20.58
N LYS A 376 6.91 -6.85 21.85
CA LYS A 376 8.20 -7.44 22.27
C LYS A 376 8.51 -8.73 21.50
N ALA A 377 7.52 -9.61 21.32
CA ALA A 377 7.68 -10.86 20.59
C ALA A 377 8.08 -10.61 19.13
N ARG A 378 7.37 -9.73 18.42
CA ARG A 378 7.70 -9.35 17.04
C ARG A 378 9.04 -8.66 16.93
N ARG A 379 9.37 -7.79 17.88
CA ARG A 379 10.68 -7.15 17.95
C ARG A 379 11.79 -8.18 18.10
N MET A 380 11.64 -9.16 18.99
CA MET A 380 12.63 -10.23 19.14
C MET A 380 12.78 -11.04 17.86
N HIS A 381 11.68 -11.37 17.18
CA HIS A 381 11.72 -12.03 15.87
C HIS A 381 12.43 -11.17 14.81
N LEU A 382 12.18 -9.85 14.80
CA LEU A 382 12.88 -8.90 13.95
C LEU A 382 14.33 -8.67 14.35
N LEU A 383 14.81 -9.16 15.50
CA LEU A 383 16.20 -9.01 15.97
C LEU A 383 17.01 -10.31 15.96
N SER A 384 16.38 -11.47 16.08
CA SER A 384 16.97 -12.81 15.91
C SER A 384 17.33 -13.05 14.45
#